data_AF-A0A7V9IFT4-F1
#
_entry.id   AF-A0A7V9IFT4-F1
#
_cell.length_a   1.000
_cell.length_b   1.000
_cell.length_c   1.000
_cell.angle_alpha   90.00
_cell.angle_beta   90.00
_cell.angle_gamma   90.00
#
_symmetry.space_group_name_H-M   'P 1'
#
loop_
_entity.id
_entity.type
_entity.pdbx_description
1 polymer ?
#
loop_
_entity_poly.entity_id
_entity_poly.type
_entity_poly.pdbx_seq_one_letter_code
_entity_poly.pdbx_strand_id
1 'polypeptide(L)'
;MTYNTQIDVLEPVNLSEHLDKVELYLGQVCQIAGISKMQLDYWTNKAQIPTKGKKQRIYDIDALETVMLIKQAKDKGLNLGAAIEAARRFRADSNGRFS
;
A
#
# COMPACT_ATOMS: atom_id res chain seq x y z
N MET A 1 -18.73 37.60 -21.33
CA MET A 1 -18.83 36.33 -20.58
C MET A 1 -17.84 35.37 -21.20
N THR A 2 -16.63 35.34 -20.66
CA THR A 2 -15.48 34.66 -21.26
C THR A 2 -15.00 33.58 -20.30
N TYR A 3 -14.86 32.37 -20.85
CA TYR A 3 -14.31 31.15 -20.24
C TYR A 3 -15.15 30.50 -19.13
N ASN A 4 -16.25 29.82 -19.50
CA ASN A 4 -16.74 28.69 -18.69
C ASN A 4 -16.84 27.37 -19.48
N THR A 5 -16.55 27.39 -20.77
CA THR A 5 -16.73 26.28 -21.70
C THR A 5 -15.71 25.15 -21.57
N GLN A 6 -14.59 25.39 -20.87
CA GLN A 6 -13.53 24.38 -20.67
C GLN A 6 -13.77 23.49 -19.44
N ILE A 7 -14.65 23.89 -18.51
CA ILE A 7 -15.00 23.05 -17.36
C ILE A 7 -15.99 21.96 -17.78
N ASP A 8 -16.89 22.27 -18.72
CA ASP A 8 -17.92 21.37 -19.26
C ASP A 8 -17.38 20.15 -20.04
N VAL A 9 -16.09 20.14 -20.40
CA VAL A 9 -15.45 19.00 -21.09
C VAL A 9 -14.75 18.03 -20.13
N LEU A 10 -14.68 18.35 -18.84
CA LEU A 10 -14.05 17.49 -17.84
C LEU A 10 -15.10 16.56 -17.23
N GLU A 11 -14.80 15.27 -17.21
CA GLU A 11 -15.58 14.28 -16.48
C GLU A 11 -14.92 13.95 -15.13
N PRO A 12 -15.69 13.65 -14.09
CA PRO A 12 -15.16 13.20 -12.81
C PRO A 12 -14.30 11.95 -12.99
N VAL A 13 -13.04 12.01 -12.52
CA VAL A 13 -12.13 10.87 -12.59
C VAL A 13 -12.31 10.00 -11.34
N ASN A 14 -12.67 8.73 -11.55
CA ASN A 14 -12.69 7.75 -10.48
C ASN A 14 -11.28 7.21 -10.21
N LEU A 15 -10.54 7.87 -9.32
CA LEU A 15 -9.16 7.49 -9.01
C LEU A 15 -9.02 6.04 -8.53
N SER A 16 -10.06 5.47 -7.91
CA SER A 16 -10.05 4.10 -7.41
C SER A 16 -9.82 3.07 -8.52
N GLU A 17 -10.28 3.33 -9.74
CA GLU A 17 -10.10 2.46 -10.93
C GLU A 17 -8.68 2.51 -11.52
N HIS A 18 -7.82 3.36 -10.95
CA HIS A 18 -6.43 3.51 -11.38
C HIS A 18 -5.43 3.10 -10.29
N LEU A 19 -5.89 2.78 -9.07
CA LEU A 19 -5.01 2.43 -7.95
C LEU A 19 -4.25 1.12 -8.21
N ASP A 20 -4.84 0.18 -8.95
CA ASP A 20 -4.21 -1.07 -9.39
C ASP A 20 -2.96 -0.86 -10.26
N LYS A 21 -2.88 0.29 -10.95
CA LYS A 21 -1.76 0.67 -11.83
C LYS A 21 -0.65 1.42 -11.09
N VAL A 22 -0.86 1.77 -9.82
CA VAL A 22 0.11 2.56 -9.06
C VAL A 22 1.32 1.72 -8.68
N GLU A 23 2.49 2.21 -9.05
CA GLU A 23 3.78 1.63 -8.73
C GLU A 23 4.57 2.58 -7.83
N LEU A 24 4.90 2.13 -6.62
CA LEU A 24 5.56 2.92 -5.59
C LEU A 24 6.99 2.46 -5.39
N TYR A 25 7.88 3.43 -5.31
CA TYR A 25 9.26 3.20 -4.91
C TYR A 25 9.40 3.21 -3.39
N LEU A 26 10.51 2.64 -2.93
CA LEU A 26 10.86 2.52 -1.51
C LEU A 26 10.61 3.79 -0.70
N GLY A 27 11.05 4.95 -1.21
CA GLY A 27 10.91 6.23 -0.51
C GLY A 27 9.45 6.64 -0.31
N GLN A 28 8.60 6.41 -1.32
CA GLN A 28 7.17 6.72 -1.26
C GLN A 28 6.46 5.81 -0.26
N VAL A 29 6.77 4.51 -0.26
CA VAL A 29 6.21 3.56 0.73
C VAL A 29 6.60 3.96 2.14
N CYS A 30 7.88 4.30 2.38
CA CYS A 30 8.35 4.76 3.68
C CYS A 30 7.60 6.02 4.15
N GLN A 31 7.43 7.00 3.25
CA GLN A 31 6.73 8.24 3.54
C GLN A 31 5.26 8.01 3.88
N ILE A 32 4.55 7.23 3.05
CA ILE A 32 3.11 6.98 3.24
C ILE A 32 2.86 6.14 4.49
N ALA A 33 3.61 5.06 4.67
CA ALA A 33 3.45 4.20 5.84
C ALA A 33 4.05 4.83 7.11
N GLY A 34 4.86 5.88 7.02
CA GLY A 34 5.52 6.47 8.19
C GLY A 34 6.48 5.51 8.88
N ILE A 35 7.29 4.79 8.09
CA ILE A 35 8.33 3.86 8.58
C ILE A 35 9.69 4.19 7.97
N SER A 36 10.76 3.79 8.65
CA SER A 36 12.11 3.92 8.10
C SER A 36 12.36 2.92 6.96
N LYS A 37 13.30 3.25 6.07
CA LYS A 37 13.80 2.33 5.04
C LYS A 37 14.23 0.98 5.62
N MET A 38 14.94 1.00 6.74
CA MET A 38 15.43 -0.21 7.40
C MET A 38 14.27 -1.11 7.86
N GLN A 39 13.21 -0.52 8.42
CA GLN A 39 12.01 -1.27 8.78
C GLN A 39 11.36 -1.87 7.54
N LEU A 40 11.17 -1.07 6.48
CA LEU A 40 10.58 -1.57 5.24
C LEU A 40 11.41 -2.73 4.64
N ASP A 41 12.73 -2.59 4.52
CA ASP A 41 13.59 -3.64 4.00
C ASP A 41 13.51 -4.92 4.84
N TYR A 42 13.50 -4.80 6.17
CA TYR A 42 13.36 -5.94 7.06
C TYR A 42 11.99 -6.60 6.94
N TRP A 43 10.91 -5.82 6.92
CA TRP A 43 9.53 -6.33 6.83
C TRP A 43 9.26 -6.96 5.47
N THR A 44 9.72 -6.37 4.37
CA THR A 44 9.58 -6.93 3.02
C THR A 44 10.14 -8.34 2.96
N ASN A 45 11.34 -8.56 3.50
CA ASN A 45 11.95 -9.88 3.54
C ASN A 45 11.23 -10.83 4.53
N LYS A 46 10.95 -10.37 5.76
CA LYS A 46 10.41 -11.23 6.82
C LYS A 46 8.97 -11.66 6.56
N ALA A 47 8.16 -10.78 6.00
CA ALA A 47 6.75 -11.02 5.66
C ALA A 47 6.56 -11.61 4.25
N GLN A 48 7.62 -11.64 3.45
CA GLN A 48 7.61 -12.01 2.02
C GLN A 48 6.66 -11.12 1.22
N ILE A 49 6.75 -9.80 1.42
CA ILE A 49 5.92 -8.85 0.68
C ILE A 49 6.33 -8.87 -0.80
N PRO A 50 5.40 -9.08 -1.74
CA PRO A 50 5.70 -9.07 -3.17
C PRO A 50 6.25 -7.73 -3.61
N THR A 51 7.27 -7.76 -4.47
CA THR A 51 7.81 -6.57 -5.13
C THR A 51 8.12 -6.86 -6.59
N LYS A 52 7.95 -5.86 -7.46
CA LYS A 52 8.36 -5.90 -8.86
C LYS A 52 9.74 -5.26 -9.04
N GLY A 53 10.33 -5.46 -10.22
CA GLY A 53 11.58 -4.82 -10.64
C GLY A 53 12.85 -5.63 -10.35
N LYS A 54 13.86 -5.49 -11.21
CA LYS A 54 15.14 -6.22 -11.12
C LYS A 54 16.24 -5.48 -10.35
N LYS A 55 16.32 -4.15 -10.52
CA LYS A 55 17.35 -3.30 -9.91
C LYS A 55 16.86 -2.52 -8.70
N GLN A 56 15.57 -2.20 -8.67
CA GLN A 56 14.90 -1.49 -7.59
C GLN A 56 13.57 -2.17 -7.28
N ARG A 57 13.22 -2.23 -6.00
CA ARG A 57 11.94 -2.77 -5.54
C ARG A 57 10.84 -1.76 -5.83
N ILE A 58 9.80 -2.25 -6.49
CA ILE A 58 8.57 -1.53 -6.78
C ILE A 58 7.44 -2.24 -6.04
N TYR A 59 6.64 -1.46 -5.31
CA TYR A 59 5.54 -1.92 -4.49
C TYR A 59 4.23 -1.46 -5.12
N ASP A 60 3.27 -2.36 -5.27
CA ASP A 60 1.91 -1.99 -5.63
C ASP A 60 1.10 -1.61 -4.37
N ILE A 61 -0.17 -1.28 -4.56
CA ILE A 61 -1.07 -0.90 -3.47
C ILE A 61 -1.28 -2.05 -2.48
N ASP A 62 -1.34 -3.31 -2.93
CA ASP A 62 -1.47 -4.48 -2.04
C ASP A 62 -0.25 -4.64 -1.12
N ALA A 63 0.94 -4.43 -1.67
CA ALA A 63 2.18 -4.44 -0.90
C ALA A 63 2.21 -3.29 0.12
N LEU A 64 1.80 -2.07 -0.28
CA LEU A 64 1.66 -0.92 0.62
C LEU A 64 0.66 -1.20 1.75
N GLU A 65 -0.53 -1.71 1.42
CA GLU A 65 -1.56 -2.06 2.40
C GLU A 65 -1.01 -3.04 3.44
N THR A 66 -0.32 -4.09 2.98
CA THR A 66 0.32 -5.08 3.87
C THR A 66 1.31 -4.42 4.83
N VAL A 67 2.15 -3.50 4.35
CA VAL A 67 3.09 -2.74 5.19
C VAL A 67 2.34 -1.91 6.24
N MET A 68 1.25 -1.23 5.85
CA MET A 68 0.46 -0.38 6.74
C MET A 68 -0.28 -1.20 7.81
N LEU A 69 -0.78 -2.39 7.47
CA LEU A 69 -1.38 -3.32 8.44
C LEU A 69 -0.36 -3.83 9.44
N ILE A 70 0.84 -4.21 8.98
CA ILE A 70 1.94 -4.60 9.87
C ILE A 70 2.30 -3.44 10.80
N LYS A 71 2.41 -2.21 10.28
CA LYS A 71 2.64 -1.03 11.12
C LYS A 71 1.55 -0.87 12.17
N GLN A 72 0.27 -0.94 11.79
CA GLN A 72 -0.83 -0.78 12.72
C GLN A 72 -0.76 -1.80 13.88
N ALA A 73 -0.44 -3.06 13.58
CA ALA A 73 -0.25 -4.08 14.60
C ALA A 73 0.99 -3.82 15.47
N LYS A 74 2.11 -3.41 14.88
CA LYS A 74 3.34 -3.03 15.60
C LYS A 74 3.09 -1.87 16.56
N ASP A 75 2.34 -0.86 16.13
CA ASP A 75 2.00 0.32 16.93
C ASP A 75 1.07 -0.04 18.11
N LYS A 76 0.27 -1.11 17.96
CA LYS A 76 -0.52 -1.73 19.04
C LYS A 76 0.31 -2.62 19.99
N GLY A 77 1.62 -2.65 19.86
CA GLY A 77 2.53 -3.38 20.74
C GLY A 77 2.85 -4.81 20.31
N LEU A 78 2.38 -5.27 19.15
CA LEU A 78 2.71 -6.61 18.66
C LEU A 78 4.19 -6.68 18.25
N ASN A 79 4.79 -7.86 18.46
CA ASN A 79 6.06 -8.18 17.82
C ASN A 79 5.85 -8.38 16.31
N LEU A 80 6.94 -8.35 15.53
CA LEU A 80 6.83 -8.40 14.07
C LEU A 80 6.15 -9.68 13.55
N GLY A 81 6.47 -10.84 14.12
CA GLY A 81 5.87 -12.11 13.69
C GLY A 81 4.35 -12.11 13.89
N ALA A 82 3.90 -11.67 15.06
CA ALA A 82 2.47 -11.53 15.37
C ALA A 82 1.78 -10.47 14.48
N ALA A 83 2.47 -9.36 14.19
CA ALA A 83 1.95 -8.32 13.31
C ALA A 83 1.77 -8.80 11.86
N ILE A 84 2.72 -9.59 11.34
CA ILE A 84 2.63 -10.19 10.00
C ILE A 84 1.45 -11.16 9.94
N GLU A 85 1.29 -12.01 10.95
CA GLU A 85 0.19 -12.98 10.99
C GLU A 85 -1.17 -12.28 11.09
N ALA A 86 -1.29 -11.25 11.93
CA ALA A 86 -2.50 -10.44 12.03
C ALA A 86 -2.87 -9.78 10.70
N ALA A 87 -1.89 -9.20 9.99
CA ALA A 87 -2.11 -8.61 8.67
C ALA A 87 -2.60 -9.66 7.64
N ARG A 88 -2.01 -10.86 7.63
CA ARG A 88 -2.43 -11.95 6.73
C ARG A 88 -3.86 -12.39 6.98
N ARG A 89 -4.24 -12.62 8.24
CA ARG A 89 -5.62 -13.01 8.60
C ARG A 89 -6.62 -11.94 8.23
N PHE A 90 -6.30 -10.67 8.52
CA PHE A 90 -7.17 -9.55 8.16
C PHE A 90 -7.43 -9.47 6.66
N ARG A 91 -6.41 -9.66 5.82
CA ARG A 91 -6.57 -9.66 4.35
C ARG A 91 -7.36 -10.88 3.86
N ALA A 92 -7.15 -12.06 4.44
CA ALA A 92 -7.92 -13.26 4.12
C ALA A 92 -9.42 -13.10 4.44
N ASP A 93 -9.73 -12.54 5.61
CA ASP A 93 -11.11 -12.30 6.06
C ASP A 93 -11.79 -11.20 5.22
N SER A 94 -11.05 -10.15 4.86
CA SER A 94 -11.59 -9.04 4.05
C SER A 94 -11.91 -9.48 2.63
N ASN A 95 -11.10 -10.35 2.03
CA ASN A 95 -11.42 -10.96 0.74
C ASN A 95 -12.68 -11.82 0.80
N GLY A 96 -12.96 -12.47 1.94
CA GLY A 96 -14.19 -13.24 2.14
C GLY A 96 -15.44 -12.40 2.46
N ARG A 97 -15.29 -11.12 2.80
CA ARG A 97 -16.39 -10.22 3.18
C ARG A 97 -16.91 -9.37 2.01
N PHE A 98 -16.18 -9.35 0.90
CA PHE A 98 -16.54 -8.65 -0.34
C PHE A 98 -16.51 -9.56 -1.59
N SER A 99 -16.39 -10.88 -1.41
CA SER A 99 -16.63 -11.89 -2.45
C SER A 99 -18.06 -12.42 -2.41
#